data_AF-A0A1H7WAZ7-F1
#
_entry.id   AF-A0A1H7WAZ7-F1
#
_cell.length_a   1.000
_cell.length_b   1.000
_cell.length_c   1.000
_cell.angle_alpha   90.00
_cell.angle_beta   90.00
_cell.angle_gamma   90.00
#
_symmetry.space_group_name_H-M   'P 1'
#
loop_
_entity.id
_entity.type
_entity.pdbx_description
1 polymer ?
#
loop_
_entity_poly.entity_id
_entity_poly.type
_entity_poly.pdbx_seq_one_letter_code
_entity_poly.pdbx_strand_id
1 'polypeptide(L)'
;MSSAANDRRRFSGSPPAKIDLFDYCRLPEPKPRGRPVADDLSDWRVTDDWPEDVPVTPEEVDVFEAWFGDILEELFGPEGPDRA
;
A
#
# COMPACT_ATOMS: atom_id res chain seq x y z
N MET A 1 -13.98 -46.56 33.87
CA MET A 1 -14.80 -45.34 33.97
C MET A 1 -13.87 -44.13 33.98
N SER A 2 -14.18 -43.13 33.15
CA SER A 2 -13.63 -41.75 33.08
C SER A 2 -12.15 -41.61 32.69
N SER A 3 -11.81 -41.31 31.43
CA SER A 3 -12.02 -40.06 30.65
C SER A 3 -11.26 -38.86 31.21
N ALA A 4 -10.22 -38.44 30.50
CA ALA A 4 -9.82 -37.03 30.42
C ALA A 4 -9.30 -36.79 29.00
N ALA A 5 -10.25 -36.49 28.12
CA ALA A 5 -10.02 -36.14 26.73
C ALA A 5 -9.20 -34.85 26.64
N ASN A 6 -8.00 -34.97 26.08
CA ASN A 6 -7.46 -34.10 25.02
C ASN A 6 -8.02 -32.67 25.00
N ASP A 7 -7.49 -31.80 25.87
CA ASP A 7 -7.72 -30.35 25.82
C ASP A 7 -6.84 -29.73 24.72
N ARG A 8 -7.09 -30.17 23.48
CA ARG A 8 -6.60 -29.53 22.26
C ARG A 8 -7.69 -28.59 21.78
N ARG A 9 -7.29 -27.31 21.68
CA ARG A 9 -7.95 -26.20 20.98
C ARG A 9 -8.85 -25.36 21.87
N ARG A 10 -8.27 -24.27 22.37
CA ARG A 10 -8.83 -22.92 22.15
C ARG A 10 -7.72 -21.95 21.78
N PHE A 11 -7.20 -22.11 20.55
CA PHE A 11 -6.57 -21.00 19.84
C PHE A 11 -7.70 -20.05 19.43
N SER A 12 -8.27 -19.32 20.39
CA SER A 12 -9.17 -18.20 20.09
C SER A 12 -8.33 -16.97 19.76
N GLY A 13 -7.51 -17.08 18.73
CA GLY A 13 -6.97 -15.91 18.06
C GLY A 13 -8.12 -15.34 17.24
N SER A 14 -8.77 -14.28 17.72
CA SER A 14 -9.60 -13.45 16.84
C SER A 14 -8.76 -13.13 15.59
N PRO A 15 -9.34 -13.14 14.38
CA PRO A 15 -8.67 -12.60 13.22
C PRO A 15 -8.16 -11.19 13.58
N PRO A 16 -6.96 -10.80 13.13
CA PRO A 16 -6.52 -9.43 13.32
C PRO A 16 -7.64 -8.52 12.78
N ALA A 17 -8.05 -7.57 13.61
CA ALA A 17 -9.04 -6.56 13.20
C ALA A 17 -8.58 -5.97 11.87
N LYS A 18 -9.52 -5.71 10.95
CA LYS A 18 -9.21 -5.10 9.66
C LYS A 18 -8.45 -3.81 9.95
N ILE A 19 -7.19 -3.77 9.52
CA ILE A 19 -6.34 -2.60 9.64
C ILE A 19 -6.89 -1.54 8.68
N ASP A 20 -7.11 -0.34 9.18
CA ASP A 20 -7.42 0.81 8.33
C ASP A 20 -6.18 1.16 7.51
N LEU A 21 -6.31 1.11 6.18
CA LEU A 21 -5.21 1.38 5.26
C LEU A 21 -4.73 2.82 5.35
N PHE A 22 -5.57 3.77 5.79
CA PHE A 22 -5.19 5.17 5.90
C PHE A 22 -4.51 5.52 7.24
N ASP A 23 -4.51 4.62 8.23
CA ASP A 23 -3.93 4.86 9.56
C ASP A 23 -2.60 4.10 9.77
N TYR A 24 -1.92 3.76 8.67
CA TYR A 24 -0.68 2.96 8.68
C TYR A 24 0.44 3.60 9.52
N CYS A 25 0.51 4.93 9.57
CA CYS A 25 1.48 5.67 10.40
C CYS A 25 1.28 5.47 11.90
N ARG A 26 0.09 5.04 12.34
CA ARG A 26 -0.24 4.81 13.75
C ARG A 26 -0.24 3.34 14.14
N LEU A 27 0.04 2.44 13.19
CA LEU A 27 0.08 1.02 13.49
C LEU A 27 1.25 0.73 14.43
N PRO A 28 1.01 -0.01 15.53
CA PRO A 28 2.10 -0.46 16.37
C PRO A 28 3.03 -1.34 15.54
N GLU A 29 4.33 -1.12 15.67
CA GLU A 29 5.32 -1.96 14.99
C GLU A 29 5.06 -3.44 15.30
N PRO A 30 4.89 -4.30 14.28
CA PRO A 30 4.65 -5.71 14.52
C PRO A 30 5.85 -6.31 15.25
N LYS A 31 5.61 -6.89 16.44
CA LYS A 31 6.65 -7.61 17.17
C LYS A 31 7.17 -8.77 16.31
N PRO A 32 8.46 -8.83 15.97
CA PRO A 32 8.97 -9.89 15.10
C PRO A 32 8.85 -11.24 15.81
N ARG A 33 7.96 -12.10 15.31
CA ARG A 33 7.87 -13.51 15.74
C ARG A 33 8.87 -14.31 14.90
N GLY A 34 9.97 -14.75 15.52
CA GLY A 34 10.97 -15.59 14.87
C GLY A 34 11.63 -14.89 13.70
N ARG A 35 12.59 -14.00 14.00
CA ARG A 35 13.39 -13.27 13.00
C ARG A 35 13.91 -14.27 11.95
N PRO A 36 13.44 -14.22 10.69
CA PRO A 36 14.16 -14.85 9.58
C PRO A 36 15.58 -14.30 9.59
N VAL A 37 16.57 -15.12 9.21
CA VAL A 37 17.96 -14.67 9.03
C VAL A 37 17.91 -13.32 8.32
N ALA A 38 18.54 -12.30 8.90
CA ALA A 38 18.53 -10.98 8.30
C ALA A 38 19.10 -11.14 6.90
N ASP A 39 18.25 -10.99 5.88
CA ASP A 39 18.72 -10.97 4.51
C ASP A 39 19.83 -9.91 4.45
N ASP A 40 20.97 -10.29 3.87
CA ASP A 40 22.06 -9.34 3.69
C ASP A 40 21.58 -8.28 2.69
N LEU A 41 21.09 -7.15 3.24
CA LEU A 41 20.57 -6.03 2.46
C LEU A 41 21.63 -5.44 1.54
N SER A 42 22.91 -5.80 1.71
CA SER A 42 24.00 -5.46 0.80
C SER A 42 23.75 -5.95 -0.64
N ASP A 43 22.97 -7.02 -0.81
CA ASP A 43 22.60 -7.58 -2.12
C ASP A 43 21.29 -6.99 -2.67
N TRP A 44 20.56 -6.17 -1.89
CA TRP A 44 19.31 -5.56 -2.35
C TRP A 44 19.60 -4.36 -3.24
N ARG A 45 19.17 -4.46 -4.50
CA ARG A 45 19.24 -3.35 -5.45
C ARG A 45 17.84 -2.78 -5.67
N VAL A 46 17.62 -1.54 -5.24
CA VAL A 46 16.43 -0.77 -5.65
C VAL A 46 16.75 -0.18 -7.02
N THR A 47 16.10 -0.69 -8.04
CA THR A 47 16.17 -0.15 -9.41
C THR A 47 14.84 0.46 -9.76
N ASP A 48 14.89 1.68 -10.30
CA ASP A 48 13.75 2.26 -10.99
C ASP A 48 13.81 1.78 -12.44
N ASP A 49 13.11 0.69 -12.73
CA ASP A 49 13.10 0.03 -14.03
C ASP A 49 12.01 0.63 -14.96
N TRP A 50 11.59 1.88 -14.71
CA TRP A 50 10.64 2.56 -15.57
C TRP A 50 11.24 2.87 -16.95
N PRO A 51 10.44 2.72 -18.01
CA PRO A 51 10.85 3.14 -19.34
C PRO A 51 10.95 4.67 -19.41
N GLU A 52 11.70 5.17 -20.41
CA GLU A 52 11.78 6.61 -20.70
C GLU A 52 10.39 7.20 -20.93
N ASP A 53 9.53 6.46 -21.64
CA ASP A 53 8.12 6.76 -21.83
C ASP A 53 7.25 5.63 -21.29
N VAL A 54 6.37 5.94 -20.34
CA VAL A 54 5.36 5.00 -19.84
C VAL A 54 4.22 4.93 -20.86
N PRO A 55 3.94 3.78 -21.48
CA PRO A 55 2.85 3.66 -22.44
C PRO A 55 1.50 3.77 -21.70
N VAL A 56 0.64 4.66 -22.19
CA VAL A 56 -0.72 4.87 -21.68
C VAL A 56 -1.68 4.84 -22.88
N THR A 57 -2.79 4.13 -22.78
CA THR A 57 -3.80 4.08 -23.84
C THR A 57 -4.74 5.28 -23.79
N PRO A 58 -5.41 5.64 -24.91
CA PRO A 58 -6.41 6.71 -24.90
C PRO A 58 -7.52 6.50 -23.86
N GLU A 59 -7.98 5.26 -23.70
CA GLU A 59 -9.02 4.92 -22.73
C GLU A 59 -8.53 5.07 -21.28
N GLU A 60 -7.24 4.80 -21.03
CA GLU A 60 -6.63 5.07 -19.72
C GLU A 60 -6.54 6.57 -19.48
N VAL A 61 -6.15 7.38 -20.48
CA VAL A 61 -6.15 8.85 -20.38
C VAL A 61 -7.55 9.37 -20.03
N ASP A 62 -8.61 8.88 -20.70
CA ASP A 62 -9.99 9.28 -20.43
C ASP A 62 -10.39 9.00 -18.96
N VAL A 63 -9.98 7.85 -18.41
CA VAL A 63 -10.24 7.50 -17.01
C VAL A 63 -9.48 8.43 -16.07
N PHE A 64 -8.25 8.80 -16.39
CA PHE A 64 -7.48 9.74 -15.56
C PHE A 64 -8.10 11.15 -15.61
N GLU A 65 -8.47 11.64 -16.78
CA GLU A 65 -9.09 12.96 -16.93
C GLU A 65 -10.45 13.05 -16.24
N ALA A 66 -11.25 11.98 -16.26
CA ALA A 66 -12.56 11.97 -15.59
C ALA A 66 -12.49 12.10 -14.05
N TRP A 67 -11.35 11.75 -13.43
CA TRP A 67 -11.17 11.81 -11.97
C TRP A 67 -10.23 12.92 -11.51
N PHE A 68 -9.28 13.32 -12.35
CA PHE A 68 -8.22 14.27 -11.99
C PHE A 68 -8.20 15.52 -12.87
N GLY A 69 -9.06 15.63 -13.88
CA GLY A 69 -9.01 16.73 -14.84
C GLY A 69 -9.11 18.11 -14.21
N ASP A 70 -10.00 18.28 -13.23
CA ASP A 70 -10.18 19.53 -12.49
C ASP A 70 -8.94 19.91 -11.65
N ILE A 71 -8.34 18.94 -10.96
CA ILE A 71 -7.11 19.12 -10.19
C ILE A 71 -5.94 19.46 -11.12
N LEU A 72 -5.81 18.78 -12.26
CA LEU A 72 -4.74 19.02 -13.21
C LEU A 72 -4.88 20.39 -13.88
N GLU A 73 -6.10 20.83 -14.17
CA GLU A 73 -6.35 22.17 -14.69
C GLU A 73 -6.12 23.26 -13.63
N GLU A 74 -6.38 23.00 -12.35
CA GLU A 74 -6.00 23.92 -11.28
C GLU A 74 -4.47 24.04 -11.14
N LEU A 75 -3.74 22.93 -11.26
CA LEU A 75 -2.29 22.88 -11.04
C LEU A 75 -1.48 23.35 -12.26
N PHE A 76 -1.94 23.04 -13.47
CA PHE A 76 -1.20 23.23 -14.71
C PHE A 76 -1.97 24.03 -15.77
N GLY A 77 -3.18 24.46 -15.45
CA GLY A 77 -3.96 25.31 -16.35
C GLY A 77 -3.25 26.63 -16.63
N PRO A 78 -3.59 27.27 -17.74
CA PRO A 78 -3.00 28.55 -18.09
C PRO A 78 -3.32 29.57 -16.99
N GLU A 79 -2.30 30.29 -16.53
CA GLU A 79 -2.53 31.48 -15.71
C GLU A 79 -3.40 32.44 -16.52
N GLY A 80 -4.62 32.70 -16.04
CA GLY A 80 -5.47 33.70 -16.65
C GLY A 80 -4.75 35.05 -16.73
N PRO A 81 -5.16 35.97 -17.63
CA PRO A 81 -4.50 37.27 -17.83
C PRO A 81 -4.46 38.19 -16.59
N ASP A 82 -4.98 37.75 -15.45
CA ASP A 82 -5.17 38.51 -14.22
C ASP A 82 -4.16 38.16 -13.11
N ARG A 83 -3.07 37.42 -13.42
CA ARG A 83 -2.02 37.06 -12.45
C ARG A 83 -0.58 37.41 -12.85
N ALA A 84 -0.38 38.20 -13.91
CA ALA A 84 0.93 38.78 -14.28
C ALA A 84 1.15 40.17 -13.69
#